data_AF-A0A3P7RUR3-F1
#
_entry.id   AF-A0A3P7RUR3-F1
#
_cell.length_a   1.000
_cell.length_b   1.000
_cell.length_c   1.000
_cell.angle_alpha   90.00
_cell.angle_beta   90.00
_cell.angle_gamma   90.00
#
_symmetry.space_group_name_H-M   'P 1'
#
loop_
_entity.id
_entity.type
_entity.pdbx_description
1 polymer ?
#
loop_
_entity_poly.entity_id
_entity_poly.type
_entity_poly.pdbx_seq_one_letter_code
_entity_poly.pdbx_strand_id
1 'polypeptide(L)'
;MKNNKSAGLLLILFGSLYLVLQILSQLNILVLDFWDLWPLTTIAIGIAFEAIYYGTKKYPGFLIPGGIFTTIGLLHLFEVITHWQFAGYTWPIYILSVAIGFYHHHVVTKEQWSKVIGIIFFILFSFNTFIVATILFNGLISFNLAFSIIIIIVGFLLILKNKKEEH
;
A
#
# COMPACT_ATOMS: atom_id res chain seq x y z
N MET A 1 14.20 -21.98 -27.72
CA MET A 1 14.92 -20.69 -27.54
C MET A 1 14.03 -19.78 -26.71
N LYS A 2 14.40 -19.56 -25.45
CA LYS A 2 13.57 -18.91 -24.41
C LYS A 2 13.50 -17.40 -24.69
N ASN A 3 12.32 -16.82 -24.53
CA ASN A 3 11.93 -15.51 -25.06
C ASN A 3 12.73 -14.33 -24.43
N ASN A 4 13.89 -13.97 -25.00
CA ASN A 4 14.74 -12.84 -24.55
C ASN A 4 14.08 -11.46 -24.72
N LYS A 5 12.91 -11.38 -25.38
CA LYS A 5 12.17 -10.13 -25.60
C LYS A 5 11.63 -9.53 -24.30
N SER A 6 11.24 -10.35 -23.32
CA SER A 6 10.72 -9.86 -22.03
C SER A 6 11.82 -9.28 -21.14
N ALA A 7 13.01 -9.90 -21.14
CA ALA A 7 14.17 -9.38 -20.42
C ALA A 7 14.66 -8.05 -21.03
N GLY A 8 14.67 -7.94 -22.36
CA GLY A 8 14.97 -6.68 -23.05
C GLY A 8 13.96 -5.58 -22.74
N LEU A 9 12.66 -5.89 -22.73
CA LEU A 9 11.61 -4.93 -22.37
C LEU A 9 11.74 -4.43 -20.93
N LEU A 10 12.06 -5.31 -19.99
CA LEU A 10 12.32 -4.95 -18.59
C LEU A 10 13.54 -4.02 -18.46
N LEU A 11 14.64 -4.32 -19.16
CA LEU A 11 15.82 -3.45 -19.20
C LEU A 11 15.53 -2.07 -19.79
N ILE A 12 14.71 -1.99 -20.84
CA ILE A 12 14.27 -0.73 -21.44
C ILE A 12 13.42 0.07 -20.45
N LEU A 13 12.49 -0.59 -19.74
CA LEU A 13 11.65 0.06 -18.73
C LEU A 13 12.49 0.59 -17.55
N PHE A 14 13.40 -0.23 -17.02
CA PHE A 14 14.31 0.19 -15.95
C PHE A 14 15.26 1.32 -16.40
N GLY A 15 15.81 1.24 -17.61
CA GLY A 15 16.68 2.27 -18.17
C GLY A 15 15.95 3.58 -18.45
N SER A 16 14.72 3.50 -18.97
CA SER A 16 13.82 4.64 -19.18
C SER A 16 13.48 5.33 -17.86
N LEU A 17 13.10 4.54 -16.85
CA LEU A 17 12.77 5.07 -15.52
C LEU A 17 13.99 5.76 -14.89
N TYR A 18 15.16 5.14 -15.00
CA TYR A 18 16.42 5.72 -14.52
C TYR A 18 16.75 7.05 -15.22
N LEU A 19 16.60 7.12 -16.55
CA LEU A 19 16.79 8.35 -17.31
C LEU A 19 15.86 9.48 -16.84
N VAL A 20 14.58 9.18 -16.62
CA VAL A 20 13.60 10.17 -16.14
C VAL A 20 13.98 10.67 -14.74
N LEU A 21 14.38 9.77 -13.84
CA LEU A 21 14.83 10.16 -12.49
C LEU A 21 16.08 11.04 -12.54
N GLN A 22 17.03 10.74 -13.45
CA GLN A 22 18.24 11.55 -13.62
C GLN A 22 17.94 12.95 -14.17
N ILE A 23 17.02 13.07 -15.12
CA ILE A 23 16.58 14.36 -15.67
C ILE A 23 15.89 15.20 -14.60
N LEU A 24 15.02 14.60 -13.78
CA LEU A 24 14.36 15.28 -12.67
C LEU A 24 15.34 15.74 -11.58
N SER A 25 16.43 14.99 -11.39
CA SER A 25 17.53 15.35 -10.48
C SER A 25 18.36 16.52 -11.00
N GLN A 26 18.67 16.57 -12.29
CA GLN A 26 19.34 17.73 -12.89
C GLN A 26 18.52 19.03 -12.82
N LEU A 27 17.20 18.93 -12.74
CA LEU A 27 16.31 20.09 -12.58
C LEU A 27 16.21 20.58 -11.13
N ASN A 28 16.94 19.96 -10.19
CA ASN A 28 16.94 20.28 -8.76
C ASN A 28 15.55 20.16 -8.10
N ILE A 29 14.66 19.37 -8.71
CA ILE A 29 13.31 19.06 -8.21
C ILE A 29 13.37 17.83 -7.28
N LEU A 30 14.40 16.98 -7.44
CA LEU A 30 14.54 15.68 -6.78
C LEU A 30 16.04 15.37 -6.57
N VAL A 31 16.56 15.41 -5.35
CA VAL A 31 17.96 14.98 -5.09
C VAL A 31 17.94 13.48 -4.80
N LEU A 32 18.12 12.65 -5.82
CA LEU A 32 18.26 11.19 -5.68
C LEU A 32 19.69 10.76 -5.98
N ASP A 33 20.35 10.18 -4.98
CA ASP A 33 21.69 9.59 -5.12
C ASP A 33 21.62 8.13 -5.57
N PHE A 34 22.75 7.57 -5.99
CA PHE A 34 22.83 6.14 -6.31
C PHE A 34 22.43 5.24 -5.12
N TRP A 35 22.73 5.68 -3.89
CA TRP A 35 22.36 4.99 -2.67
C TRP A 35 20.84 4.95 -2.41
N ASP A 36 20.11 5.91 -2.96
CA ASP A 36 18.66 6.03 -2.84
C ASP A 36 17.89 5.06 -3.75
N LEU A 37 18.59 4.36 -4.66
CA LEU A 37 17.98 3.40 -5.59
C LEU A 37 17.76 2.01 -4.98
N TRP A 38 18.15 1.79 -3.73
CA TRP A 38 17.95 0.52 -3.04
C TRP A 38 16.50 0.01 -3.05
N PRO A 39 15.42 0.83 -3.01
CA PRO A 39 14.05 0.33 -3.07
C PRO A 39 13.74 -0.41 -4.38
N LEU A 40 14.41 -0.05 -5.48
CA LEU A 40 14.28 -0.75 -6.76
C LEU A 40 14.74 -2.21 -6.66
N THR A 41 15.73 -2.50 -5.82
CA THR A 41 16.17 -3.89 -5.58
C THR A 41 15.10 -4.70 -4.86
N THR A 42 14.42 -4.10 -3.88
CA THR A 42 13.28 -4.69 -3.18
C THR A 42 12.11 -4.96 -4.13
N ILE A 43 11.78 -4.00 -5.00
CA ILE A 43 10.76 -4.18 -6.05
C ILE A 43 11.17 -5.30 -7.01
N ALA A 44 12.43 -5.33 -7.46
CA ALA A 44 12.93 -6.37 -8.36
C ALA A 44 12.82 -7.77 -7.74
N ILE A 45 13.11 -7.92 -6.45
CA ILE A 45 12.91 -9.17 -5.71
C ILE A 45 11.43 -9.57 -5.70
N GLY A 46 10.51 -8.63 -5.43
CA GLY A 46 9.07 -8.87 -5.46
C GLY A 46 8.59 -9.35 -6.82
N ILE A 47 8.96 -8.64 -7.88
CA ILE A 47 8.65 -9.01 -9.27
C ILE A 47 9.25 -10.37 -9.64
N ALA A 48 10.45 -10.69 -9.14
CA ALA A 48 11.08 -11.99 -9.40
C ALA A 48 10.24 -13.16 -8.85
N PHE A 49 9.69 -13.03 -7.64
CA PHE A 49 8.79 -14.04 -7.08
C PHE A 49 7.52 -14.23 -7.92
N GLU A 50 6.91 -13.13 -8.39
CA GLU A 50 5.75 -13.21 -9.28
C GLU A 50 6.12 -13.84 -10.64
N ALA A 51 7.27 -13.47 -11.20
CA ALA A 51 7.76 -14.02 -12.46
C ALA A 51 8.05 -15.53 -12.37
N ILE A 52 8.56 -16.02 -11.23
CA ILE A 52 8.75 -17.45 -10.98
C ILE A 52 7.39 -18.17 -11.01
N TYR A 53 6.38 -17.62 -10.35
CA TYR A 53 5.04 -18.18 -10.37
C TYR A 53 4.45 -18.20 -11.79
N TYR A 54 4.44 -17.07 -12.52
CA TYR A 54 3.85 -17.04 -13.86
C TYR A 54 4.63 -17.88 -14.88
N GLY A 55 5.94 -18.04 -14.69
CA GLY A 55 6.79 -18.86 -15.54
C GLY A 55 6.66 -20.36 -15.31
N THR A 56 6.46 -20.80 -14.06
CA THR A 56 6.37 -22.23 -13.71
C THR A 56 4.94 -22.71 -13.50
N LYS A 57 4.02 -21.80 -13.13
CA LYS A 57 2.68 -22.06 -12.58
C LYS A 57 2.67 -23.05 -11.40
N LYS A 58 3.83 -23.28 -10.79
CA LYS A 58 4.02 -24.15 -9.63
C LYS A 58 4.26 -23.25 -8.42
N TYR A 59 3.81 -23.71 -7.25
CA TYR A 59 3.99 -23.01 -5.98
C TYR A 59 3.32 -21.61 -5.94
N PRO A 60 1.97 -21.56 -5.90
CA PRO A 60 1.26 -20.30 -5.81
C PRO A 60 1.64 -19.46 -4.60
N GLY A 61 2.14 -20.08 -3.53
CA GLY A 61 2.60 -19.40 -2.32
C GLY A 61 3.65 -18.31 -2.57
N PHE A 62 4.41 -18.32 -3.67
CA PHE A 62 5.37 -17.27 -4.01
C PHE A 62 4.70 -15.92 -4.38
N LEU A 63 3.43 -15.91 -4.74
CA LEU A 63 2.68 -14.66 -4.99
C LEU A 63 2.56 -13.80 -3.74
N ILE A 64 2.53 -14.43 -2.55
CA ILE A 64 2.40 -13.72 -1.27
C ILE A 64 3.66 -12.87 -1.00
N PRO A 65 4.88 -13.44 -0.91
CA PRO A 65 6.09 -12.64 -0.74
C PRO A 65 6.32 -11.70 -1.92
N GLY A 66 5.95 -12.08 -3.15
CA GLY A 66 6.03 -11.21 -4.33
C GLY A 66 5.24 -9.91 -4.17
N GLY A 67 3.97 -10.01 -3.76
CA GLY A 67 3.13 -8.84 -3.52
C GLY A 67 3.59 -7.99 -2.33
N ILE A 68 4.10 -8.63 -1.26
CA ILE A 68 4.64 -7.94 -0.08
C ILE A 68 5.88 -7.12 -0.47
N PHE A 69 6.89 -7.74 -1.08
CA PHE A 69 8.14 -7.06 -1.46
C PHE A 69 7.89 -5.95 -2.48
N THR A 70 6.99 -6.16 -3.45
CA THR A 70 6.64 -5.12 -4.42
C THR A 70 5.99 -3.92 -3.74
N THR A 71 5.04 -4.14 -2.83
CA THR A 71 4.35 -3.05 -2.11
C THR A 71 5.31 -2.31 -1.17
N ILE A 72 6.12 -3.03 -0.40
CA ILE A 72 7.13 -2.45 0.50
C ILE A 72 8.19 -1.69 -0.30
N GLY A 73 8.63 -2.23 -1.44
CA GLY A 73 9.58 -1.55 -2.32
C GLY A 73 9.02 -0.25 -2.89
N LEU A 74 7.74 -0.23 -3.28
CA LEU A 74 7.06 1.00 -3.71
C LEU A 74 6.93 2.03 -2.58
N LEU A 75 6.63 1.57 -1.35
CA LEU A 75 6.59 2.44 -0.18
C LEU A 75 7.96 3.09 0.07
N HIS A 76 9.03 2.29 0.11
CA HIS A 76 10.37 2.83 0.33
C HIS A 76 10.82 3.76 -0.81
N LEU A 77 10.41 3.49 -2.06
CA LEU A 77 10.67 4.40 -3.16
C LEU A 77 10.02 5.76 -2.91
N PHE A 78 8.77 5.77 -2.44
CA PHE A 78 8.07 7.00 -2.04
C PHE A 78 8.76 7.70 -0.85
N GLU A 79 9.16 6.95 0.18
CA GLU A 79 9.84 7.50 1.35
C GLU A 79 11.19 8.13 0.97
N VAL A 80 11.96 7.48 0.10
CA VAL A 80 13.24 8.02 -0.38
C VAL A 80 13.04 9.27 -1.23
N ILE A 81 12.07 9.26 -2.16
CA ILE A 81 11.70 10.44 -2.98
C ILE A 81 11.28 11.64 -2.10
N THR A 82 10.66 11.36 -0.96
CA THR A 82 10.19 12.40 -0.01
C THR A 82 11.19 12.65 1.13
N HIS A 83 12.44 12.19 1.02
CA HIS A 83 13.47 12.33 2.05
C HIS A 83 12.99 11.89 3.45
N TRP A 84 12.20 10.83 3.50
CA TRP A 84 11.63 10.22 4.71
C TRP A 84 10.69 11.13 5.51
N GLN A 85 10.26 12.27 4.94
CA GLN A 85 9.40 13.24 5.63
C GLN A 85 8.08 12.64 6.13
N PHE A 86 7.55 11.65 5.41
CA PHE A 86 6.26 11.02 5.73
C PHE A 86 6.39 9.66 6.44
N ALA A 87 7.60 9.21 6.78
CA ALA A 87 7.84 7.90 7.38
C ALA A 87 7.04 7.65 8.68
N GLY A 88 6.76 8.72 9.44
CA GLY A 88 5.93 8.66 10.65
C GLY A 88 4.44 8.38 10.39
N TYR A 89 3.96 8.56 9.16
CA TYR A 89 2.55 8.40 8.79
C TYR A 89 2.30 7.23 7.83
N THR A 90 3.32 6.81 7.08
CA THR A 90 3.22 5.75 6.07
C THR A 90 3.30 4.34 6.65
N TRP A 91 3.70 4.18 7.92
CA TRP A 91 3.86 2.88 8.54
C TRP A 91 2.64 1.92 8.45
N PRO A 92 1.36 2.35 8.40
CA PRO A 92 0.26 1.41 8.21
C PRO A 92 0.37 0.65 6.88
N ILE A 93 1.05 1.22 5.88
CA ILE A 93 1.25 0.60 4.57
C ILE A 93 2.07 -0.71 4.69
N TYR A 94 2.92 -0.89 5.71
CA TYR A 94 3.59 -2.17 5.96
C TYR A 94 2.57 -3.29 6.24
N ILE A 95 1.50 -3.01 6.99
CA ILE A 95 0.41 -3.97 7.25
C ILE A 95 -0.41 -4.18 5.96
N LEU A 96 -0.66 -3.11 5.22
CA LEU A 96 -1.34 -3.19 3.91
C LEU A 96 -0.57 -4.07 2.93
N SER A 97 0.77 -4.05 2.95
CA SER A 97 1.59 -4.88 2.07
C SER A 97 1.29 -6.37 2.23
N VAL A 98 1.08 -6.81 3.47
CA VAL A 98 0.69 -8.19 3.80
C VAL A 98 -0.71 -8.48 3.25
N ALA A 99 -1.67 -7.58 3.47
CA ALA A 99 -3.02 -7.71 2.94
C ALA A 99 -3.02 -7.84 1.40
N ILE A 100 -2.23 -7.01 0.70
CA ILE A 100 -2.09 -7.02 -0.76
C ILE A 100 -1.48 -8.33 -1.23
N GLY A 101 -0.42 -8.84 -0.59
CA GLY A 101 0.20 -10.12 -0.95
C GLY A 101 -0.78 -11.30 -0.87
N PHE A 102 -1.56 -11.38 0.21
CA PHE A 102 -2.59 -12.41 0.38
C PHE A 102 -3.79 -12.23 -0.57
N TYR A 103 -4.19 -10.98 -0.81
CA TYR A 103 -5.26 -10.67 -1.77
C TYR A 103 -4.85 -11.05 -3.20
N HIS A 104 -3.65 -10.68 -3.63
CA HIS A 104 -3.10 -11.06 -4.94
C HIS A 104 -3.07 -12.58 -5.09
N HIS A 105 -2.57 -13.30 -4.09
CA HIS A 105 -2.61 -14.76 -4.07
C HIS A 105 -4.03 -15.31 -4.24
N HIS A 106 -5.02 -14.77 -3.51
CA HIS A 106 -6.42 -15.18 -3.64
C HIS A 106 -6.98 -14.92 -5.04
N VAL A 107 -6.73 -13.76 -5.63
CA VAL A 107 -7.25 -13.40 -6.96
C VAL A 107 -6.79 -14.42 -8.01
N VAL A 108 -5.54 -14.88 -7.90
CA VAL A 108 -4.92 -15.80 -8.86
C VAL A 108 -5.31 -17.26 -8.60
N THR A 109 -5.24 -17.71 -7.34
CA THR A 109 -5.49 -19.13 -6.98
C THR A 109 -6.95 -19.46 -6.69
N LYS A 110 -7.77 -18.44 -6.40
CA LYS A 110 -9.14 -18.56 -5.86
C LYS A 110 -9.22 -19.24 -4.49
N GLU A 111 -8.10 -19.39 -3.80
CA GLU A 111 -8.01 -20.02 -2.48
C GLU A 111 -8.68 -19.19 -1.38
N GLN A 112 -9.63 -19.77 -0.66
CA GLN A 112 -10.43 -19.05 0.34
C GLN A 112 -9.62 -18.67 1.59
N TRP A 113 -8.64 -19.48 1.99
CA TRP A 113 -7.82 -19.21 3.18
C TRP A 113 -7.02 -17.91 3.03
N SER A 114 -6.48 -17.65 1.84
CA SER A 114 -5.73 -16.42 1.55
C SER A 114 -6.62 -15.19 1.57
N LYS A 115 -7.88 -15.33 1.15
CA LYS A 115 -8.87 -14.24 1.25
C LYS A 115 -9.10 -13.85 2.70
N VAL A 116 -9.31 -14.84 3.58
CA VAL A 116 -9.55 -14.60 5.00
C VAL A 116 -8.37 -13.88 5.64
N ILE A 117 -7.15 -14.34 5.37
CA ILE A 117 -5.93 -13.68 5.90
C ILE A 117 -5.81 -12.26 5.34
N GLY A 118 -6.01 -12.07 4.03
CA GLY A 118 -5.98 -10.74 3.42
C GLY A 118 -6.99 -9.77 4.05
N ILE A 119 -8.21 -10.24 4.34
CA ILE A 119 -9.24 -9.45 5.03
C ILE A 119 -8.81 -9.10 6.46
N ILE A 120 -8.25 -10.05 7.22
CA ILE A 120 -7.77 -9.80 8.58
C ILE A 120 -6.71 -8.69 8.58
N PHE A 121 -5.70 -8.79 7.72
CA PHE A 121 -4.66 -7.76 7.62
C PHE A 121 -5.22 -6.43 7.10
N PHE A 122 -6.23 -6.44 6.24
CA PHE A 122 -6.89 -5.22 5.78
C PHE A 122 -7.69 -4.53 6.89
N ILE A 123 -8.37 -5.29 7.75
CA ILE A 123 -9.04 -4.75 8.94
C ILE A 123 -8.02 -4.15 9.90
N LEU A 124 -6.90 -4.86 10.14
CA LEU A 124 -5.80 -4.34 10.96
C LEU A 124 -5.23 -3.05 10.37
N PHE A 125 -5.00 -3.00 9.05
CA PHE A 125 -4.58 -1.78 8.36
C PHE A 125 -5.58 -0.63 8.60
N SER A 126 -6.88 -0.89 8.36
CA SER A 126 -7.94 0.11 8.53
C SER A 126 -7.99 0.67 9.95
N PHE A 127 -7.88 -0.21 10.95
CA PHE A 127 -7.83 0.19 12.36
C PHE A 127 -6.60 1.03 12.68
N ASN A 128 -5.43 0.68 12.17
CA ASN A 128 -4.20 1.46 12.38
C ASN A 128 -4.25 2.82 11.67
N THR A 129 -4.79 2.88 10.45
CA THR A 129 -4.99 4.17 9.76
C THR A 129 -5.99 5.06 10.50
N PHE A 130 -6.99 4.48 11.16
CA PHE A 130 -7.92 5.23 12.00
C PHE A 130 -7.21 5.85 13.21
N ILE A 131 -6.28 5.13 13.85
CA ILE A 131 -5.46 5.68 14.95
C ILE A 131 -4.55 6.81 14.45
N VAL A 132 -3.87 6.63 13.32
CA VAL A 132 -3.01 7.71 12.75
C VAL A 132 -3.85 8.94 12.40
N ALA A 133 -5.03 8.74 11.81
CA ALA A 133 -5.97 9.81 11.52
C ALA A 133 -6.41 10.53 12.80
N THR A 134 -6.75 9.82 13.88
CA THR A 134 -7.17 10.48 15.13
C THR A 134 -6.05 11.30 15.77
N ILE A 135 -4.78 10.87 15.66
CA ILE A 135 -3.62 11.66 16.11
C ILE A 135 -3.46 12.93 15.28
N LEU A 136 -3.53 12.82 13.95
CA LEU A 136 -3.44 13.95 13.03
C LEU A 136 -4.58 14.95 13.24
N PHE A 137 -5.81 14.44 13.39
CA PHE A 137 -7.01 15.27 13.55
C PHE A 137 -7.18 15.81 14.97
N ASN A 138 -6.61 15.19 16.02
CA ASN A 138 -6.63 15.76 17.37
C ASN A 138 -5.98 17.16 17.45
N GLY A 139 -5.11 17.50 16.49
CA GLY A 139 -4.55 18.85 16.33
C GLY A 139 -5.50 19.87 15.67
N LEU A 140 -6.58 19.41 15.01
CA LEU A 140 -7.56 20.26 14.30
C LEU A 140 -8.93 20.29 14.99
N ILE A 141 -9.39 19.14 15.49
CA ILE A 141 -10.65 18.94 16.23
C ILE A 141 -10.36 17.86 17.27
N SER A 142 -10.48 18.19 18.56
CA SER A 142 -10.29 17.20 19.63
C SER A 142 -11.23 16.02 19.38
N PHE A 143 -10.71 14.79 19.42
CA PHE A 143 -11.51 13.56 19.23
C PHE A 143 -12.78 13.57 20.10
N ASN A 144 -12.68 14.12 21.31
CA ASN A 144 -13.79 14.35 22.22
C ASN A 144 -14.90 15.22 21.62
N LEU A 145 -14.56 16.31 20.90
CA LEU A 145 -15.54 17.18 20.24
C LEU A 145 -16.26 16.45 19.10
N ALA A 146 -15.52 15.74 18.24
CA ALA A 146 -16.12 14.98 17.14
C ALA A 146 -17.06 13.89 17.67
N PHE A 147 -16.63 13.15 18.70
CA PHE A 147 -17.45 12.14 19.37
C PHE A 147 -18.71 12.73 20.02
N SER A 148 -18.58 13.86 20.74
CA SER A 148 -19.72 14.57 21.31
C SER A 148 -20.71 15.05 20.25
N ILE A 149 -20.23 15.60 19.12
CA ILE A 149 -21.09 16.07 18.02
C ILE A 149 -21.84 14.89 17.38
N ILE A 150 -21.17 13.75 17.17
CA ILE A 150 -21.81 12.54 16.63
C ILE A 150 -22.92 12.05 17.55
N ILE A 151 -22.69 11.98 18.86
CA ILE A 151 -23.72 11.57 19.83
C ILE A 151 -24.91 12.54 19.80
N ILE A 152 -24.65 13.85 19.75
CA ILE A 152 -25.70 14.87 19.69
C ILE A 152 -26.53 14.73 18.41
N ILE A 153 -25.90 14.54 17.24
CA ILE A 153 -26.58 14.36 15.96
C ILE A 153 -27.39 13.06 15.94
N VAL A 154 -26.82 11.95 16.41
CA VAL A 154 -27.51 10.67 16.50
C VAL A 154 -28.71 10.76 17.45
N GLY A 155 -28.55 11.40 18.61
CA GLY A 155 -29.64 11.66 19.54
C GLY A 155 -30.76 12.50 18.92
N PHE A 156 -30.39 13.55 18.18
CA PHE A 156 -31.36 14.41 17.49
C PHE A 156 -32.12 13.67 16.38
N LEU A 157 -31.43 12.85 15.59
CA LEU A 157 -32.05 12.03 14.55
C LEU A 157 -33.02 10.97 15.13
N LEU A 158 -32.69 10.39 16.29
CA LEU A 158 -33.58 9.44 16.97
C LEU A 158 -34.87 10.11 17.43
N ILE A 159 -34.79 11.34 17.98
CA ILE A 159 -35.98 12.11 18.38
C ILE A 159 -36.86 12.43 17.17
N LEU A 160 -36.26 12.86 16.05
CA LEU A 160 -36.99 13.18 14.82
C LEU A 160 -37.63 11.95 14.17
N LYS A 161 -36.98 10.79 14.25
CA LYS A 161 -37.53 9.53 13.74
C LYS A 161 -38.75 9.08 14.54
N ASN A 162 -38.71 9.21 15.87
CA ASN A 162 -39.82 8.82 16.74
C ASN A 162 -41.07 9.70 16.52
N LYS A 163 -40.88 10.99 16.25
CA LYS A 163 -41.99 11.93 15.95
C LYS A 163 -42.69 11.67 14.61
N LYS A 164 -42.09 10.85 13.74
CA LYS A 164 -42.64 10.49 12.43
C LYS A 164 -43.50 9.23 12.45
N GLU A 165 -43.45 8.46 13.54
CA GLU A 165 -44.23 7.23 13.75
C GLU A 165 -45.54 7.47 14.53
N GLU A 166 -45.74 8.68 15.08
CA GLU A 166 -46.96 9.09 15.82
C GLU A 166 -47.98 9.89 14.96
N HIS A 167 -47.80 9.99 13.64
CA HIS A 167 -48.72 10.65 12.70
C HIS A 167 -49.27 9.68 11.64
#